data_AF-A0A945KUC0-F1
#
_entry.id   AF-A0A945KUC0-F1
#
_cell.length_a   1.000
_cell.length_b   1.000
_cell.length_c   1.000
_cell.angle_alpha   90.00
_cell.angle_beta   90.00
_cell.angle_gamma   90.00
#
_symmetry.space_group_name_H-M   'P 1'
#
loop_
_entity.id
_entity.type
_entity.pdbx_description
1 polymer ?
#
loop_
_entity_poly.entity_id
_entity_poly.type
_entity_poly.pdbx_seq_one_letter_code
_entity_poly.pdbx_strand_id
1 'polypeptide(L)' 'MRNLSIIFLFTQLFIYGCSHDEKTFESGYDDGYAEGFNTQCEVSKISIFGHWDSAEYSKGYKVGRKDGVRACELYQEK' A
#
# COMPACT_ATOMS: atom_id res chain seq x y z
N MET A 1 14.04 -41.99 6.92
CA MET A 1 13.39 -40.97 6.07
C MET A 1 12.44 -40.05 6.84
N ARG A 2 11.74 -40.51 7.90
CA ARG A 2 10.84 -39.69 8.73
C ARG A 2 11.45 -38.39 9.27
N ASN A 3 12.74 -38.41 9.63
CA ASN A 3 13.43 -37.24 10.18
C ASN A 3 13.83 -36.21 9.10
N LEU A 4 14.05 -36.63 7.84
CA LEU A 4 14.32 -35.70 6.73
C LEU A 4 13.04 -34.96 6.28
N SER A 5 11.89 -35.63 6.35
CA SER A 5 10.59 -35.01 6.04
C SER A 5 10.25 -33.87 7.01
N ILE A 6 10.67 -33.96 8.27
CA ILE A 6 10.46 -32.90 9.27
C ILE A 6 11.35 -31.69 8.96
N ILE A 7 12.62 -31.90 8.57
CA ILE A 7 13.55 -30.82 8.20
C ILE A 7 13.03 -30.05 6.99
N PHE A 8 12.48 -30.74 5.98
CA PHE A 8 11.90 -30.11 4.79
C PHE A 8 10.66 -29.25 5.10
N LEU A 9 9.88 -29.63 6.12
CA LEU A 9 8.69 -28.89 6.57
C LEU A 9 9.08 -27.59 7.30
N PHE A 10 10.17 -27.60 8.08
CA PHE A 10 10.66 -26.42 8.80
C PHE A 10 11.33 -25.39 7.88
N THR A 11 11.96 -25.81 6.78
CA THR A 11 12.58 -24.88 5.82
C THR A 11 11.58 -24.00 5.05
N GLN A 12 10.30 -24.39 4.98
CA GLN A 12 9.27 -23.57 4.32
C GLN A 12 8.81 -22.36 5.16
N LEU A 13 9.07 -22.36 6.46
CA LEU A 13 8.65 -21.26 7.36
C LEU A 13 9.57 -20.03 7.25
N PHE A 14 10.78 -20.15 6.72
CA PHE A 14 11.76 -19.07 6.64
C PHE A 14 11.62 -18.15 5.41
N ILE A 15 10.68 -18.44 4.49
CA ILE A 15 10.56 -17.71 3.21
C ILE A 15 9.41 -16.66 3.22
N TYR A 16 8.73 -16.45 4.34
CA TYR A 16 7.53 -15.59 4.42
C TYR A 16 7.75 -14.28 5.21
N GLY A 17 8.83 -13.56 4.93
CA GLY A 17 9.15 -12.32 5.65
C GLY A 17 9.60 -11.17 4.77
N CYS A 18 8.82 -10.79 3.75
CA CYS A 18 9.03 -9.48 3.11
C CYS A 18 8.40 -8.42 4.03
N SER A 19 9.19 -7.81 4.92
CA SER A 19 8.75 -6.67 5.71
C SER A 19 8.74 -5.44 4.79
N HIS A 20 7.58 -5.09 4.25
CA HIS A 20 7.43 -3.81 3.57
C HIS A 20 7.36 -2.71 4.64
N ASP A 21 8.31 -1.79 4.63
CA ASP A 21 8.27 -0.65 5.54
C ASP A 21 7.11 0.28 5.15
N GLU A 22 6.21 0.51 6.09
CA GLU A 22 5.00 1.31 5.93
C GLU A 22 5.27 2.81 5.96
N LYS A 23 6.43 3.26 6.46
CA LYS A 23 6.80 4.68 6.58
C LYS A 23 7.51 5.23 5.34
N THR A 24 7.34 4.58 4.19
CA THR A 24 8.03 4.93 2.94
C THR A 24 7.22 5.90 2.08
N PHE A 25 7.90 6.53 1.12
CA PHE A 25 7.24 7.33 0.10
C PHE A 25 6.23 6.52 -0.71
N GLU A 26 6.56 5.28 -1.09
CA GLU A 26 5.68 4.43 -1.90
C GLU A 26 4.41 4.05 -1.13
N SER A 27 4.53 3.62 0.13
CA SER A 27 3.36 3.35 0.96
C SER A 27 2.47 4.59 1.14
N GLY A 28 3.09 5.76 1.30
CA GLY A 28 2.36 7.03 1.31
C GLY A 28 1.64 7.29 -0.02
N TYR A 29 2.34 7.13 -1.14
CA TYR A 29 1.79 7.35 -2.48
C TYR A 29 0.57 6.47 -2.73
N ASP A 30 0.65 5.18 -2.44
CA ASP A 30 -0.45 4.22 -2.65
C ASP A 30 -1.69 4.60 -1.82
N ASP A 31 -1.49 4.91 -0.53
CA ASP A 31 -2.58 5.37 0.35
C ASP A 31 -3.19 6.68 -0.12
N GLY A 32 -2.34 7.63 -0.55
CA GLY A 32 -2.76 8.91 -1.09
C GLY A 32 -3.59 8.73 -2.35
N TYR A 33 -3.12 7.94 -3.30
CA TYR A 33 -3.81 7.64 -4.55
C TYR A 33 -5.18 7.02 -4.29
N ALA A 34 -5.22 5.99 -3.43
CA ALA A 34 -6.46 5.32 -3.08
C ALA A 34 -7.46 6.28 -2.43
N GLU A 35 -7.03 7.11 -1.47
CA GLU A 35 -7.91 8.09 -0.83
C GLU A 35 -8.38 9.18 -1.80
N GLY A 36 -7.49 9.71 -2.64
CA GLY A 36 -7.82 10.75 -3.60
C GLY A 36 -8.86 10.27 -4.61
N PHE A 37 -8.65 9.08 -5.18
CA PHE A 37 -9.58 8.47 -6.13
C PHE A 37 -10.93 8.18 -5.48
N ASN A 38 -10.94 7.48 -4.33
CA ASN A 38 -12.20 7.10 -3.67
C ASN A 38 -13.01 8.32 -3.20
N THR A 39 -12.34 9.38 -2.75
CA THR A 39 -13.00 10.62 -2.34
C THR A 39 -13.58 11.35 -3.55
N GLN A 40 -12.80 11.51 -4.63
CA GLN A 40 -13.25 12.23 -5.82
C GLN A 40 -14.37 11.49 -6.57
N CYS A 41 -14.31 10.17 -6.62
CA CYS A 41 -15.30 9.33 -7.32
C CYS A 41 -16.43 8.83 -6.40
N GLU A 42 -16.45 9.21 -5.11
CA GLU A 42 -17.45 8.80 -4.11
C GLU A 42 -17.65 7.26 -4.04
N VAL A 43 -16.59 6.48 -4.21
CA VAL A 43 -16.67 5.02 -4.36
C VAL A 43 -16.87 4.32 -3.01
N SER A 44 -15.97 4.56 -2.06
CA SER A 44 -15.96 3.85 -0.78
C SER A 44 -15.07 4.53 0.24
N LYS A 45 -15.18 4.12 1.51
CA LYS A 45 -14.20 4.48 2.54
C LYS A 45 -12.95 3.62 2.39
N ILE A 46 -11.78 4.24 2.50
CA ILE A 46 -10.48 3.56 2.44
C ILE A 46 -9.79 3.59 3.81
N SER A 47 -9.05 2.53 4.13
CA SER A 47 -8.12 2.52 5.25
C SER A 47 -6.72 2.85 4.74
N ILE A 48 -6.01 3.69 5.47
CA ILE A 48 -4.64 4.10 5.17
C ILE A 48 -3.78 3.91 6.42
N PHE A 49 -2.46 3.79 6.24
CA PHE A 49 -1.53 3.66 7.36
C PHE A 49 -1.46 4.94 8.21
N GLY A 50 -1.46 6.12 7.57
CA GLY A 50 -1.50 7.40 8.27
C GLY A 50 -0.22 7.76 9.04
N HIS A 51 0.96 7.39 8.53
CA HIS A 51 2.27 7.73 9.10
C HIS A 51 2.66 9.19 8.86
N TRP A 52 1.85 10.12 9.39
CA TRP A 52 2.02 11.57 9.19
C TRP A 52 3.31 12.14 9.80
N ASP A 53 3.91 11.42 10.75
CA ASP A 53 5.21 11.73 11.34
C ASP A 53 6.40 11.43 10.40
N SER A 54 6.20 10.55 9.39
CA SER A 54 7.19 10.28 8.35
C SER A 54 7.09 11.34 7.24
N ALA A 55 8.22 12.02 6.99
CA ALA A 55 8.32 13.01 5.92
C ALA A 55 8.20 12.36 4.55
N GLU A 56 8.79 11.17 4.38
CA GLU A 56 8.75 10.34 3.18
C GLU A 56 7.30 9.92 2.87
N TYR A 57 6.62 9.29 3.84
CA TYR A 57 5.23 8.87 3.70
C TYR A 57 4.32 10.06 3.39
N SER A 58 4.42 11.13 4.18
CA SER A 58 3.58 12.33 4.00
C SER A 58 3.81 13.00 2.64
N LYS A 59 5.03 12.95 2.11
CA LYS A 59 5.33 13.45 0.76
C LYS A 59 4.70 12.57 -0.31
N GLY A 60 4.85 11.24 -0.20
CA GLY A 60 4.21 10.27 -1.08
C GLY A 60 2.70 10.45 -1.13
N TYR A 61 2.07 10.50 0.05
CA TYR A 61 0.63 10.67 0.19
C TYR A 61 0.09 11.91 -0.52
N LYS A 62 0.78 13.05 -0.39
CA LYS A 62 0.38 14.29 -1.09
C LYS A 62 0.48 14.19 -2.61
N VAL A 63 1.46 13.46 -3.13
CA VAL A 63 1.61 13.23 -4.58
C VAL A 63 0.52 12.27 -5.05
N GLY A 64 0.43 11.09 -4.42
CA GLY A 64 -0.55 10.07 -4.75
C GLY A 64 -1.97 10.61 -4.73
N ARG A 65 -2.35 11.40 -3.70
CA ARG A 65 -3.68 12.00 -3.62
C ARG A 65 -4.05 12.84 -4.83
N LYS A 66 -3.13 13.65 -5.35
CA LYS A 66 -3.38 14.47 -6.54
C LYS A 66 -3.58 13.59 -7.78
N ASP A 67 -2.77 12.55 -7.91
CA ASP A 67 -2.86 11.60 -9.03
C ASP A 67 -4.17 10.79 -8.96
N GLY A 68 -4.59 10.37 -7.77
CA GLY A 68 -5.85 9.67 -7.55
C GLY A 68 -7.08 10.50 -7.90
N VAL A 69 -7.10 11.79 -7.51
CA VAL A 69 -8.16 12.73 -7.92
C VAL A 69 -8.20 12.84 -9.45
N ARG A 70 -7.05 13.06 -10.09
CA ARG A 70 -6.96 13.16 -11.55
C ARG A 70 -7.39 11.87 -12.26
N ALA A 71 -7.04 10.71 -11.70
CA ALA A 71 -7.44 9.43 -12.25
C ALA A 71 -8.96 9.25 -12.23
N CYS A 72 -9.64 9.77 -11.20
CA CYS A 72 -11.10 9.78 -11.16
C CYS A 72 -11.70 10.70 -12.24
N GLU A 73 -11.16 11.91 -12.42
CA GLU A 73 -11.60 12.84 -13.49
C GLU A 73 -11.56 12.14 -14.86
N LEU A 74 -10.44 11.49 -15.18
CA LEU A 74 -10.28 10.73 -16.43
C LEU A 74 -11.15 9.47 -16.51
N TYR A 75 -11.55 8.90 -15.38
CA TYR A 75 -12.47 7.76 -15.33
C TYR A 75 -13.91 8.18 -15.64
N GLN A 76 -14.34 9.35 -15.17
CA GLN A 76 -15.68 9.90 -15.38
C GLN A 76 -15.90 10.47 -16.79
N GLU A 77 -14.83 10.84 -17.49
CA GLU A 77 -14.88 11.29 -18.90
C GLU A 77 -15.09 10.16 -19.91
N LYS A 78 -15.06 8.90 -19.47
CA LYS A 78 -15.26 7.70 -20.31
C LYS A 78 -16.70 7.20 -20.27
#